data_AF-A0A0F9BLA9-F1
#
_entry.id   AF-A0A0F9BLA9-F1
#
_cell.length_a   1.000
_cell.length_b   1.000
_cell.length_c   1.000
_cell.angle_alpha   90.00
_cell.angle_beta   90.00
_cell.angle_gamma   90.00
#
_symmetry.space_group_name_H-M   'P 1'
#
loop_
_entity.id
_entity.type
_entity.pdbx_description
1 polymer ?
#
loop_
_entity_poly.entity_id
_entity_poly.type
_entity_poly.pdbx_seq_one_letter_code
_entity_poly.pdbx_strand_id
1 'polypeptide(L)'
;IKGKRIDALEIAGEDEKFYPANAKIDEKSNTLLVNAKQVKKPIFVRYMFGNGTIGNLFDKSDLPVAPFRTDKVIYDLSTNRPK
;
A
#
# COMPACT_ATOMS: atom_id res chain seq x y z
N ILE A 1 -11.36 6.76 8.64
CA ILE A 1 -11.23 5.29 8.56
C ILE A 1 -12.50 4.63 9.09
N LYS A 2 -12.88 3.45 8.59
CA LYS A 2 -13.98 2.64 9.17
C LYS A 2 -13.38 1.48 9.95
N GLY A 3 -13.24 1.62 11.27
CA GLY A 3 -12.64 0.59 12.14
C GLY A 3 -11.66 1.17 13.16
N LYS A 4 -10.95 0.27 13.87
CA LYS A 4 -10.00 0.66 14.94
C LYS A 4 -8.57 0.88 14.46
N ARG A 5 -8.20 0.31 13.31
CA ARG A 5 -6.86 0.41 12.70
C ARG A 5 -7.02 0.43 11.19
N ILE A 6 -5.97 0.80 10.47
CA ILE A 6 -5.94 0.73 9.02
C ILE A 6 -5.57 -0.69 8.61
N ASP A 7 -6.36 -1.29 7.72
CA ASP A 7 -6.16 -2.65 7.22
C ASP A 7 -5.75 -2.63 5.73
N ALA A 8 -5.38 -3.79 5.20
CA ALA A 8 -5.02 -3.99 3.79
C ALA A 8 -3.84 -3.13 3.29
N LEU A 9 -2.89 -2.79 4.16
CA LEU A 9 -1.64 -2.13 3.80
C LEU A 9 -0.45 -3.07 3.89
N GLU A 10 0.41 -2.98 2.88
CA GLU A 10 1.69 -3.68 2.82
C GLU A 10 2.78 -2.72 2.37
N ILE A 11 4.00 -2.89 2.89
CA ILE A 11 5.17 -2.12 2.45
C ILE A 11 6.36 -3.03 2.16
N ALA A 12 7.26 -2.55 1.31
CA ALA A 12 8.51 -3.23 0.96
C ALA A 12 9.69 -2.23 0.90
N GLY A 13 10.90 -2.76 1.04
CA GLY A 13 12.13 -2.03 0.77
C GLY A 13 12.61 -2.22 -0.67
N GLU A 14 13.91 -2.03 -0.88
CA GLU A 14 14.60 -2.27 -2.16
C GLU A 14 14.46 -3.72 -2.67
N ASP A 15 14.23 -4.67 -1.77
CA ASP A 15 14.08 -6.10 -2.08
C ASP A 15 12.70 -6.48 -2.62
N GLU A 16 11.76 -5.52 -2.69
CA GLU A 16 10.38 -5.71 -3.13
C GLU A 16 9.62 -6.81 -2.37
N LYS A 17 10.10 -7.18 -1.18
CA LYS A 17 9.43 -8.15 -0.32
C LYS A 17 8.40 -7.43 0.54
N PHE A 18 7.12 -7.65 0.22
CA PHE A 18 6.01 -7.00 0.91
C PHE A 18 5.69 -7.65 2.25
N TYR A 19 5.49 -6.81 3.26
CA TYR A 19 5.09 -7.19 4.61
C TYR A 19 3.85 -6.40 5.03
N PRO A 20 2.93 -6.99 5.82
CA PRO A 20 1.83 -6.26 6.43
C PRO A 20 2.33 -5.07 7.24
N ALA A 21 1.67 -3.93 7.11
CA ALA A 21 2.11 -2.68 7.69
C ALA A 21 1.12 -2.12 8.72
N ASN A 22 1.66 -1.45 9.73
CA ASN A 22 0.87 -0.57 10.59
C ASN A 22 0.82 0.82 9.96
N ALA A 23 -0.31 1.51 10.12
CA ALA A 23 -0.44 2.87 9.63
C ALA A 23 -1.31 3.76 10.51
N LYS A 24 -1.12 5.08 10.36
CA LYS A 24 -1.96 6.13 10.93
C LYS A 24 -2.05 7.32 9.98
N ILE A 25 -3.12 8.09 10.07
CA ILE A 25 -3.25 9.36 9.34
C ILE A 25 -2.74 10.48 10.24
N ASP A 26 -1.80 11.29 9.73
CA ASP A 26 -1.50 12.59 10.30
C ASP A 26 -2.50 13.61 9.74
N GLU A 27 -3.46 13.99 10.57
CA GLU A 27 -4.53 14.93 10.21
C GLU A 27 -4.00 16.33 9.88
N LYS A 28 -2.84 16.72 10.41
CA LYS A 28 -2.26 18.05 10.17
C LYS A 28 -1.72 18.17 8.76
N SER A 29 -1.05 17.13 8.28
CA SER A 29 -0.43 17.10 6.95
C SER A 29 -1.23 16.32 5.92
N ASN A 30 -2.39 15.76 6.31
CA ASN A 30 -3.19 14.86 5.48
C ASN A 30 -2.35 13.72 4.88
N THR A 31 -1.49 13.11 5.70
CA THR A 31 -0.51 12.11 5.25
C THR A 31 -0.75 10.76 5.90
N LEU A 32 -0.71 9.69 5.11
CA LEU A 32 -0.73 8.32 5.60
C LEU A 32 0.70 7.88 5.99
N LEU A 33 0.95 7.75 7.28
CA LEU A 33 2.23 7.29 7.83
C LEU A 33 2.20 5.77 7.98
N VAL A 34 3.10 5.07 7.30
CA VAL A 34 3.11 3.60 7.21
C VAL A 34 4.47 3.04 7.66
N ASN A 35 4.46 1.95 8.44
CA ASN A 35 5.68 1.27 8.89
C ASN A 35 5.48 -0.24 9.11
N ALA A 36 6.57 -0.99 9.03
CA ALA A 36 6.65 -2.41 9.36
C ALA A 36 8.03 -2.69 9.96
N LYS A 37 8.10 -3.48 11.05
CA LYS A 37 9.38 -3.78 11.73
C LYS A 37 10.39 -4.47 10.83
N GLN A 38 9.89 -5.22 9.85
CA GLN A 38 10.66 -5.99 8.88
C GLN A 38 11.27 -5.11 7.79
N VAL A 39 10.76 -3.89 7.59
CA VAL A 39 11.15 -3.00 6.48
C VAL A 39 11.81 -1.75 7.05
N LYS A 40 13.14 -1.79 7.19
CA LYS A 40 13.94 -0.69 7.78
C LYS A 40 13.99 0.56 6.89
N LYS A 41 13.95 0.39 5.57
CA LYS A 41 14.00 1.46 4.58
C LYS A 41 12.83 1.26 3.60
N PRO A 42 11.63 1.75 3.93
CA PRO A 42 10.46 1.57 3.09
C PRO A 42 10.58 2.41 1.81
N ILE A 43 10.33 1.78 0.67
CA ILE A 43 10.35 2.42 -0.66
C ILE A 43 9.01 2.25 -1.36
N PHE A 44 8.34 1.12 -1.12
CA PHE A 44 7.09 0.79 -1.76
C PHE A 44 5.96 0.61 -0.76
N VAL A 45 4.76 1.04 -1.15
CA VAL A 45 3.51 0.83 -0.41
C VAL A 45 2.44 0.30 -1.35
N ARG A 46 1.60 -0.59 -0.82
CA ARG A 46 0.42 -1.16 -1.47
C ARG A 46 -0.77 -1.08 -0.54
N TYR A 47 -1.93 -0.74 -1.10
CA TYR A 47 -3.21 -0.74 -0.43
C TYR A 47 -4.23 -1.56 -1.23
N MET A 48 -4.90 -2.50 -0.56
CA MET A 48 -5.86 -3.44 -1.16
C MET A 48 -5.30 -4.24 -2.34
N PHE A 49 -4.06 -4.74 -2.20
CA PHE A 49 -3.37 -5.48 -3.28
C PHE A 49 -3.40 -7.00 -3.11
N GLY A 50 -4.06 -7.51 -2.05
CA GLY A 50 -4.31 -8.93 -1.86
C GLY A 50 -5.56 -9.43 -2.59
N ASN A 51 -5.69 -10.74 -2.75
CA ASN A 51 -6.91 -11.33 -3.31
C ASN A 51 -8.06 -11.17 -2.30
N GLY A 52 -9.15 -10.51 -2.71
CA GLY A 52 -10.32 -10.30 -1.85
C GLY A 52 -10.08 -9.39 -0.64
N THR A 53 -8.97 -8.64 -0.59
CA THR A 53 -8.74 -7.69 0.51
C THR A 53 -9.76 -6.56 0.49
N ILE A 54 -10.41 -6.32 1.63
CA ILE A 54 -11.31 -5.19 1.86
C ILE A 54 -10.55 -4.16 2.69
N GLY A 55 -10.37 -2.97 2.13
CA GLY A 55 -9.76 -1.84 2.82
C GLY A 55 -10.77 -0.98 3.58
N ASN A 56 -10.27 -0.09 4.43
CA ASN A 56 -11.09 0.73 5.31
C ASN A 56 -10.67 2.21 5.41
N LEU A 57 -9.87 2.66 4.45
CA LEU A 57 -9.56 4.08 4.25
C LEU A 57 -10.71 4.77 3.51
N PHE A 58 -11.09 5.93 4.03
CA PHE A 58 -12.14 6.79 3.48
C PHE A 58 -11.64 8.22 3.52
N ASP A 59 -11.98 8.99 2.50
CA ASP A 59 -11.69 10.42 2.45
C ASP A 59 -12.67 11.23 3.31
N LYS A 60 -12.53 12.57 3.28
CA LYS A 60 -13.39 13.49 4.03
C LYS A 60 -14.84 13.57 3.51
N SER A 61 -15.09 13.04 2.31
CA SER A 61 -16.42 12.94 1.69
C SER A 61 -17.10 11.59 1.98
N ASP A 62 -16.51 10.77 2.84
CA ASP A 62 -16.93 9.40 3.16
C ASP A 62 -16.92 8.45 1.95
N LEU A 63 -16.05 8.72 0.96
CA LEU A 63 -15.82 7.83 -0.17
C LEU A 63 -14.66 6.88 0.12
N PRO A 64 -14.75 5.60 -0.30
CA PRO A 64 -13.67 4.65 -0.13
C PRO A 64 -12.46 5.05 -0.98
N VAL A 65 -11.27 4.96 -0.38
CA VAL A 65 -10.01 5.14 -1.12
C VAL A 65 -9.83 3.97 -2.08
N ALA A 66 -9.53 4.26 -3.34
CA ALA A 66 -9.26 3.24 -4.35
C ALA A 66 -7.98 2.44 -4.03
N PRO A 67 -7.90 1.16 -4.44
CA PRO A 67 -6.64 0.40 -4.38
C PRO A 67 -5.50 1.16 -5.08
N PHE A 68 -4.32 1.14 -4.47
CA PHE A 68 -3.15 1.80 -5.04
C PHE A 68 -1.86 1.04 -4.73
N ARG A 69 -0.82 1.30 -5.53
CA ARG A 69 0.54 0.81 -5.30
C ARG A 69 1.56 1.80 -5.82
N THR A 70 2.74 1.82 -5.22
CA THR A 70 3.86 2.69 -5.66
C THR A 70 5.06 1.92 -6.19
N ASP A 71 5.00 0.59 -6.20
CA ASP A 71 6.08 -0.21 -6.74
C ASP A 71 6.13 -0.21 -8.25
N LYS A 72 7.35 -0.31 -8.77
CA LYS A 72 7.63 -0.20 -10.19
C LYS A 72 7.15 -1.47 -10.86
N VAL A 73 6.23 -1.32 -11.83
CA VAL A 73 6.01 -2.38 -12.80
C VAL A 73 7.11 -2.26 -13.85
N ILE A 74 8.16 -3.09 -13.74
CA ILE A 74 9.14 -3.21 -14.83
C ILE A 74 8.47 -4.06 -15.92
N TYR A 75 7.99 -3.39 -16.96
CA TYR A 75 7.64 -4.07 -18.21
C TYR A 75 8.94 -4.41 -18.93
N ASP A 76 9.29 -5.68 -18.98
CA ASP A 76 10.30 -6.13 -19.93
C ASP A 76 9.71 -6.08 -21.34
N LEU A 77 9.83 -4.90 -21.97
CA LEU A 77 9.43 -4.68 -23.35
C LEU A 77 10.36 -5.38 -24.36
N SER A 78 11.46 -6.00 -23.89
CA SER A 78 12.36 -6.79 -24.74
C SER A 78 11.80 -8.18 -25.04
N THR A 79 10.90 -8.71 -24.19
CA THR A 79 10.19 -9.96 -24.47
C THR A 79 8.84 -9.68 -25.11
N ASN A 80 8.84 -9.39 -26.40
CA ASN A 80 7.61 -9.35 -27.21
C ASN A 80 7.11 -10.78 -27.54
N ARG A 81 7.11 -11.69 -26.56
CA ARG A 81 6.67 -13.08 -26.73
C ARG A 81 5.57 -13.44 -25.74
N PRO A 82 4.43 -13.96 -26.20
CA PRO A 82 3.56 -14.73 -25.32
C PRO A 82 4.28 -16.04 -24.97
N LYS A 83 4.29 -16.39 -23.68
CA LYS A 83 4.31 -17.79 -23.27
C LYS A 83 2.98 -18.05 -22.56
#